data_AF-A0A972LF32-F1
#
_entry.id   AF-A0A972LF32-F1
#
_cell.length_a   1.000
_cell.length_b   1.000
_cell.length_c   1.000
_cell.angle_alpha   90.00
_cell.angle_beta   90.00
_cell.angle_gamma   90.00
#
_symmetry.space_group_name_H-M   'P 1'
#
loop_
_entity.id
_entity.type
_entity.pdbx_description
1 polymer ?
#
loop_
_entity_poly.entity_id
_entity_poly.type
_entity_poly.pdbx_seq_one_letter_code
_entity_poly.pdbx_strand_id
1 'polypeptide(L)' 'HPSSEVDRNVTISIGVVVCTPSDCEGMEDLIRMADKALYQAKRDGRNRVVFLQ' A
#
# COMPACT_ATOMS: atom_id res chain seq x y z
N HIS A 1 -10.52 -0.68 23.52
CA HIS A 1 -10.23 -1.74 24.49
C HIS A 1 -8.92 -1.46 25.20
N PRO A 2 -8.87 -1.42 26.54
CA PRO A 2 -7.63 -1.25 27.32
C PRO A 2 -6.74 -2.51 27.34
N SER A 3 -7.18 -3.57 26.65
CA SER A 3 -6.58 -4.91 26.63
C SER A 3 -6.01 -5.31 25.27
N SER A 4 -5.91 -4.37 24.32
CA SER A 4 -5.18 -4.65 23.08
C SER A 4 -3.71 -4.39 23.37
N GLU A 5 -2.88 -5.42 23.37
CA GLU A 5 -1.42 -5.25 23.26
C GLU A 5 -1.16 -4.55 21.93
N VAL A 6 -1.11 -3.22 21.95
CA VAL A 6 -0.52 -2.49 20.83
C VAL A 6 0.98 -2.78 20.95
N ASP A 7 1.53 -3.45 19.95
CA ASP A 7 2.97 -3.72 19.87
C ASP A 7 3.73 -2.40 20.11
N ARG A 8 4.86 -2.43 20.83
CA ARG A 8 5.60 -1.20 21.21
C ARG A 8 6.09 -0.40 20.00
N ASN A 9 6.09 -1.03 18.82
CA ASN A 9 6.59 -0.49 17.57
C ASN A 9 5.44 -0.14 16.64
N VAL A 10 5.32 1.15 16.31
CA VAL A 10 4.46 1.60 15.22
C VAL A 10 5.10 1.21 13.89
N THR A 11 4.34 0.57 13.01
CA THR A 11 4.79 0.18 11.67
C THR A 11 3.90 0.80 10.61
N ILE A 12 4.42 0.88 9.38
CA ILE A 12 3.67 1.39 8.21
C ILE A 12 3.61 0.33 7.12
N SER A 13 2.56 0.39 6.31
CA SER A 13 2.45 -0.39 5.07
C SER A 13 2.45 0.59 3.90
N ILE A 14 3.11 0.25 2.81
CA ILE A 14 3.32 1.15 1.67
C ILE A 14 2.93 0.41 0.39
N GLY A 15 2.17 1.09 -0.47
CA GLY A 15 1.92 0.67 -1.85
C GLY A 15 2.70 1.56 -2.80
N VAL A 16 3.39 0.95 -3.76
CA VAL A 16 4.21 1.66 -4.75
C VAL A 16 3.79 1.21 -6.15
N VAL A 17 3.68 2.17 -7.06
CA VAL A 17 3.43 1.93 -8.48
C VAL A 17 4.39 2.77 -9.30
N VAL A 18 4.85 2.18 -10.40
CA VAL A 18 5.60 2.88 -11.43
C VAL A 18 4.90 2.61 -12.76
N CYS A 19 4.35 3.65 -13.38
CA CYS A 19 3.74 3.56 -14.71
C CYS A 19 4.42 4.53 -15.68
N THR A 20 4.51 4.13 -16.93
CA THR A 20 4.73 5.07 -18.03
C THR A 20 3.38 5.63 -18.51
N PRO A 21 3.35 6.72 -19.29
CA PRO A 21 2.08 7.26 -19.80
C PRO A 21 1.24 6.27 -20.62
N SER A 22 1.82 5.20 -21.14
CA SER A 22 1.10 4.13 -21.83
C SER A 22 0.50 3.07 -20.88
N ASP A 23 0.98 2.98 -19.65
CA ASP A 23 0.56 1.94 -18.69
C ASP A 23 -0.58 2.42 -17.77
N CYS A 24 -0.86 3.73 -17.74
CA CYS A 24 -1.84 4.34 -16.86
C CYS A 24 -2.63 5.44 -17.58
N GLU A 25 -3.95 5.48 -17.36
CA GLU A 25 -4.85 6.48 -17.96
C GLU A 25 -4.81 7.84 -17.24
N GLY A 26 -3.61 8.25 -16.82
CA GLY A 26 -3.36 9.48 -16.08
C GLY A 26 -3.27 9.30 -14.56
N MET A 27 -3.25 10.43 -13.85
CA MET A 27 -2.89 10.49 -12.43
C MET A 27 -3.87 9.73 -11.51
N GLU A 28 -5.16 9.74 -11.81
CA GLU A 28 -6.16 9.05 -10.99
C GLU A 28 -5.97 7.53 -10.99
N ASP A 29 -5.58 6.96 -12.14
CA ASP A 29 -5.32 5.53 -12.25
C ASP A 29 -4.03 5.14 -11.51
N LEU A 30 -2.97 5.97 -11.64
CA LEU A 30 -1.74 5.79 -10.88
C LEU A 30 -1.99 5.77 -9.36
N ILE A 31 -2.81 6.71 -8.84
CA ILE A 31 -3.19 6.74 -7.41
C ILE A 31 -3.98 5.49 -7.04
N ARG A 32 -4.97 5.10 -7.85
CA ARG A 32 -5.79 3.91 -7.63
C ARG A 32 -4.96 2.63 -7.57
N MET A 33 -3.96 2.51 -8.44
CA MET A 33 -3.04 1.38 -8.43
C MET A 33 -2.16 1.40 -7.16
N ALA A 34 -1.66 2.56 -6.74
CA ALA A 34 -0.87 2.68 -5.51
C ALA A 34 -1.70 2.29 -4.27
N ASP A 35 -2.97 2.69 -4.23
CA ASP A 35 -3.92 2.29 -3.19
C ASP A 35 -4.20 0.79 -3.21
N LYS A 36 -4.31 0.16 -4.39
CA LYS A 36 -4.41 -1.31 -4.51
C LYS A 36 -3.18 -2.00 -3.91
N ALA A 37 -1.98 -1.53 -4.23
CA ALA A 37 -0.74 -2.05 -3.67
C ALA A 37 -0.70 -1.89 -2.13
N LEU A 38 -1.12 -0.72 -1.63
CA LEU A 38 -1.20 -0.45 -0.20
C LEU A 38 -2.21 -1.37 0.50
N TYR A 39 -3.36 -1.59 -0.13
CA TYR A 39 -4.39 -2.48 0.40
C TYR A 39 -3.88 -3.92 0.46
N GLN A 40 -3.16 -4.38 -0.58
CA GLN A 40 -2.50 -5.68 -0.56
C GLN A 40 -1.46 -5.78 0.57
N ALA A 41 -0.61 -4.77 0.74
CA ALA A 41 0.36 -4.72 1.84
C ALA A 41 -0.31 -4.89 3.22
N LYS A 42 -1.49 -4.26 3.41
CA LYS A 42 -2.28 -4.40 4.64
C LYS A 42 -2.88 -5.80 4.80
N ARG A 43 -3.34 -6.42 3.71
CA ARG A 43 -3.93 -7.77 3.73
C ARG A 43 -2.90 -8.87 3.95
N ASP A 44 -1.70 -8.71 3.41
CA ASP A 44 -0.67 -9.75 3.45
C ASP A 44 0.09 -9.80 4.78
N GLY A 45 -0.28 -8.95 5.75
CA GLY A 45 0.27 -8.94 7.11
C GLY A 45 0.87 -7.61 7.57
N ARG A 46 0.63 -6.50 6.85
CA ARG A 46 1.15 -5.16 7.18
C ARG A 46 2.69 -5.12 7.24
N ASN A 47 3.24 -4.01 7.74
CA ASN A 47 4.67 -3.73 7.91
C ASN A 47 5.52 -4.13 6.69
N ARG A 48 5.09 -3.71 5.50
CA ARG A 48 5.74 -4.08 4.23
C ARG A 48 5.46 -3.11 3.10
N VAL A 49 6.24 -3.25 2.05
CA VAL A 49 6.07 -2.57 0.77
C VAL A 49 5.56 -3.57 -0.26
N VAL A 50 4.54 -3.19 -1.03
CA VAL A 50 4.08 -3.93 -2.21
C VAL A 50 4.25 -3.04 -3.42
N PHE A 51 4.76 -3.63 -4.51
CA PHE A 51 4.97 -2.97 -5.79
C PHE A 51 3.98 -3.55 -6.81
N LEU A 52 3.36 -2.69 -7.60
CA LEU A 52 2.64 -3.08 -8.81
C LEU A 52 3.28 -2.37 -10.01
N GLN A 53 3.21 -3.04 -11.16
CA GLN A 53 3.50 -2.44 -12.47
C GLN A 53 2.18 -2.16 -13.17
#